data_AF-A0A7V9EW53-F1
#
_entry.id   AF-A0A7V9EW53-F1
#
_cell.length_a   1.000
_cell.length_b   1.000
_cell.length_c   1.000
_cell.angle_alpha   90.00
_cell.angle_beta   90.00
_cell.angle_gamma   90.00
#
_symmetry.space_group_name_H-M   'P 1'
#
loop_
_entity.id
_entity.type
_entity.pdbx_description
1 polymer ?
#
loop_
_entity_poly.entity_id
_entity_poly.type
_entity_poly.pdbx_seq_one_letter_code
_entity_poly.pdbx_strand_id
1 'polypeptide(L)' 'PIAFVRDGDRIVIDTEARSVDLNVDAAELAQRQTEWKVPPPRYTSGVLAKYARLASGAERGAITEA' A
#
# COMPACT_ATOMS: atom_id res chain seq x y z
N PRO A 1 -2.51 3.53 -2.35
CA PRO A 1 -2.55 4.90 -1.76
C PRO A 1 -1.90 5.01 -0.38
N ILE A 2 -2.07 4.00 0.49
CA ILE A 2 -1.58 4.02 1.87
C ILE A 2 -0.07 4.32 2.02
N ALA A 3 0.76 3.94 1.05
CA ALA A 3 2.19 4.19 1.05
C ALA A 3 2.58 5.69 0.97
N PHE A 4 1.65 6.58 0.64
CA PHE A 4 1.90 8.01 0.43
C PHE A 4 1.36 8.91 1.56
N VAL A 5 0.78 8.31 2.60
CA VAL A 5 0.29 9.04 3.78
C VAL A 5 1.47 9.65 4.54
N ARG A 6 1.30 10.90 4.99
CA ARG A 6 2.25 11.63 5.83
C ARG A 6 1.55 12.08 7.11
N ASP A 7 2.34 12.35 8.16
CA ASP A 7 1.80 12.84 9.43
C ASP A 7 1.04 14.16 9.22
N GLY A 8 -0.15 14.24 9.79
CA GLY A 8 -1.04 15.39 9.65
C GLY A 8 -2.02 15.32 8.48
N ASP A 9 -1.93 14.32 7.59
CA ASP A 9 -2.94 14.12 6.55
C ASP A 9 -4.30 13.76 7.18
N ARG A 10 -5.38 14.31 6.60
CA ARG A 10 -6.75 14.01 7.05
C ARG A 10 -7.26 12.76 6.33
N ILE A 11 -7.72 11.79 7.12
CA ILE A 11 -8.36 10.57 6.64
C ILE A 11 -9.83 10.59 7.08
N VAL A 12 -10.74 10.35 6.14
CA VAL A 12 -12.17 10.22 6.41
C VAL A 12 -12.54 8.75 6.28
N ILE A 13 -13.15 8.23 7.34
CA ILE A 13 -13.67 6.87 7.39
C ILE A 13 -15.19 6.99 7.49
N ASP A 14 -15.88 6.52 6.46
CA ASP A 14 -17.33 6.48 6.43
C ASP A 14 -17.79 5.02 6.42
N THR A 15 -18.38 4.58 7.54
CA THR A 15 -18.86 3.21 7.69
C THR A 15 -20.18 2.96 6.96
N GLU A 16 -21.00 3.99 6.76
CA GLU A 16 -22.27 3.88 6.04
C GLU A 16 -22.00 3.78 4.53
N ALA A 17 -21.12 4.64 4.02
CA ALA A 17 -20.67 4.59 2.62
C ALA A 17 -19.69 3.44 2.34
N ARG A 18 -19.09 2.84 3.38
CA ARG A 18 -18.02 1.83 3.31
C ARG A 18 -16.78 2.36 2.57
N SER A 19 -16.42 3.61 2.83
CA SER A 19 -15.27 4.28 2.21
C SER A 19 -14.18 4.63 3.24
N VAL A 20 -12.96 4.69 2.73
CA VAL A 20 -11.79 5.22 3.44
C VAL A 20 -11.08 6.15 2.48
N ASP A 21 -11.19 7.44 2.73
CA ASP A 21 -10.74 8.50 1.82
C ASP A 21 -9.58 9.27 2.44
N LEU A 22 -8.53 9.48 1.64
CA LEU A 22 -7.40 10.32 2.00
C LEU A 22 -7.64 11.73 1.43
N ASN A 23 -7.91 12.71 2.29
CA ASN A 23 -8.15 14.10 1.88
C ASN A 23 -6.84 14.84 1.64
N VAL A 24 -6.16 14.46 0.56
CA VAL A 24 -4.98 15.14 0.02
C VAL A 24 -5.25 15.42 -1.45
N ASP A 25 -4.84 16.58 -1.93
CA ASP A 25 -5.02 16.94 -3.34
C ASP A 25 -4.36 15.92 -4.28
N ALA A 26 -5.02 15.63 -5.40
CA ALA A 26 -4.52 14.64 -6.36
C ALA A 26 -3.14 15.01 -6.93
N ALA A 27 -2.85 16.31 -7.07
CA ALA A 27 -1.55 16.81 -7.52
C ALA A 27 -0.42 16.49 -6.51
N GLU A 28 -0.69 16.67 -5.22
CA GLU A 28 0.25 16.35 -4.14
C GLU A 28 0.47 14.83 -4.06
N LEU A 29 -0.60 14.01 -4.19
CA LEU A 29 -0.45 12.56 -4.21
C LEU A 29 0.37 12.07 -5.41
N ALA A 30 0.19 12.68 -6.59
CA ALA A 30 1.00 12.38 -7.77
C ALA A 30 2.48 12.73 -7.52
N GLN A 31 2.77 13.86 -6.89
CA GLN A 31 4.14 14.22 -6.52
C GLN A 31 4.73 13.18 -5.54
N ARG A 32 4.02 12.84 -4.46
CA ARG A 32 4.48 11.84 -3.48
C ARG A 32 4.73 10.47 -4.11
N GLN A 33 3.94 10.10 -5.13
CA GLN A 33 4.14 8.86 -5.87
C GLN A 33 5.47 8.85 -6.63
N THR A 34 5.90 9.98 -7.19
CA THR A 34 7.20 10.08 -7.89
C THR A 34 8.39 10.03 -6.94
N GLU A 35 8.23 10.50 -5.70
CA GLU A 35 9.27 10.48 -4.66
C GLU A 35 9.39 9.11 -3.96
N TRP A 36 8.39 8.25 -4.11
CA TRP A 36 8.30 7.01 -3.35
C TRP A 36 9.34 5.98 -3.79
N LYS A 37 10.09 5.45 -2.80
CA LYS A 37 11.04 4.37 -2.98
C LYS A 37 10.59 3.17 -2.16
N VAL A 38 10.46 2.02 -2.83
CA VAL A 38 10.10 0.76 -2.17
C VAL A 38 11.20 0.39 -1.16
N PRO A 39 10.86 0.16 0.12
CA PRO A 39 11.83 -0.29 1.11
C PRO A 39 12.44 -1.64 0.72
N PRO A 40 13.72 -1.89 1.04
CA PRO A 40 14.34 -3.17 0.75
C PRO A 40 13.63 -4.30 1.52
N PRO A 41 13.49 -5.50 0.92
CA PRO A 41 12.91 -6.64 1.60
C PRO A 41 13.73 -7.03 2.84
N ARG A 42 13.06 -7.25 3.97
CA ARG A 42 13.72 -7.73 5.20
C ARG A 42 14.34 -9.12 5.03
N TYR A 43 13.73 -9.97 4.20
CA TYR A 43 14.19 -11.32 3.90
C TYR A 43 14.46 -11.44 2.40
N THR A 44 15.70 -11.75 2.03
CA THR A 44 16.15 -11.85 0.64
C THR A 44 16.28 -13.30 0.16
N SER A 45 16.18 -14.28 1.05
CA SER A 45 16.24 -15.71 0.73
C SER A 45 15.23 -16.54 1.55
N GLY A 46 15.11 -17.83 1.21
CA GLY A 46 14.25 -18.78 1.90
C GLY A 46 12.76 -18.61 1.59
N VAL A 47 11.91 -19.20 2.45
CA VAL A 47 10.46 -19.27 2.23
C VAL A 47 9.80 -17.89 2.20
N LEU A 48 10.26 -16.94 3.01
CA LEU A 48 9.68 -15.59 3.06
C LEU A 48 10.04 -14.76 1.83
N ALA A 49 11.23 -14.94 1.25
CA ALA A 49 11.57 -14.32 -0.03
C ALA A 49 10.75 -14.90 -1.19
N LYS A 50 10.47 -16.21 -1.17
CA LYS A 50 9.52 -16.83 -2.11
C LYS A 50 8.12 -16.25 -1.94
N TYR A 51 7.60 -16.19 -0.71
CA TYR A 51 6.26 -15.68 -0.42
C TYR A 51 6.10 -14.23 -0.87
N ALA A 52 7.04 -13.33 -0.52
CA ALA A 52 7.00 -11.93 -0.91
C ALA A 52 6.96 -11.70 -2.43
N ARG A 53 7.47 -12.66 -3.22
CA ARG A 53 7.45 -12.61 -4.69
C ARG A 53 6.17 -13.14 -5.32
N LEU A 54 5.49 -14.08 -4.64
CA LEU A 54 4.41 -14.87 -5.23
C LEU A 54 3.02 -14.59 -4.61
N ALA A 55 2.98 -13.97 -3.44
CA ALA A 55 1.74 -13.67 -2.76
C ALA A 55 0.92 -12.62 -3.54
N SER A 56 -0.35 -12.94 -3.76
CA SER A 56 -1.32 -12.02 -4.33
C SER A 56 -1.80 -10.99 -3.28
N GLY A 57 -2.55 -9.99 -3.75
CA GLY A 57 -3.15 -9.00 -2.87
C GLY A 57 -4.18 -9.61 -1.90
N ALA A 58 -4.36 -8.97 -0.74
CA ALA A 58 -5.30 -9.42 0.28
C ALA A 58 -6.76 -9.44 -0.23
N GLU A 59 -7.10 -8.57 -1.18
CA GLU A 59 -8.40 -8.53 -1.86
C GLU A 59 -8.67 -9.80 -2.68
N ARG A 60 -7.61 -10.56 -3.02
CA ARG A 60 -7.67 -11.87 -3.70
C ARG A 60 -7.35 -13.04 -2.78
N GLY A 61 -7.30 -12.81 -1.46
CA GLY A 61 -7.09 -13.86 -0.46
C GLY A 61 -5.63 -14.19 -0.16
N ALA A 62 -4.66 -13.39 -0.62
CA ALA A 62 -3.22 -13.56 -0.34
C ALA A 62 -2.66 -14.95 -0.72
N ILE A 63 -3.24 -15.58 -1.74
CA ILE A 63 -2.79 -16.87 -2.28
C ILE A 63 -1.45 -16.71 -2.99
N THR A 64 -0.64 -17.78 -3.01
CA THR A 64 0.61 -17.79 -3.78
C THR A 64 0.37 -18.39 -5.16
N GLU A 65 0.69 -17.65 -6.21
CA GLU A 65 0.64 -18.12 -7.60
C GLU A 65 2.06 -18.12 -8.18
N ALA A 66 2.39 -19.13 -9.00
CA ALA A 66 3.74 -19.36 -9.55
C ALA A 66 3.80 -19.07 -11.05
#